data_AF-A0A9K3GUW0-F1
#
_entry.id   AF-A0A9K3GUW0-F1
#
_cell.length_a   1.000
_cell.length_b   1.000
_cell.length_c   1.000
_cell.angle_alpha   90.00
_cell.angle_beta   90.00
_cell.angle_gamma   90.00
#
_symmetry.space_group_name_H-M   'P 1'
#
loop_
_entity.id
_entity.type
_entity.pdbx_description
1 polymer ?
#
loop_
_entity_poly.entity_id
_entity_poly.type
_entity_poly.pdbx_seq_one_letter_code
_entity_poly.pdbx_strand_id
1 'polypeptide(L)' 'MACATAYLQYVVKHVLENCKEDMDFFNNCIEKGIIDRLSDVEKRFVRMKYTDAVELLL' A
#
# COMPACT_ATOMS: atom_id res chain seq x y z
N MET A 1 -17.81 1.82 -2.08
CA MET A 1 -16.34 2.02 -2.18
C MET A 1 -15.53 1.46 -1.01
N ALA A 2 -16.13 0.94 0.08
CA ALA A 2 -15.36 0.26 1.14
C ALA A 2 -14.68 -1.03 0.65
N CYS A 3 -15.31 -1.75 -0.30
CA CYS A 3 -14.77 -2.99 -0.85
C CYS A 3 -13.40 -2.81 -1.54
N ALA A 4 -13.16 -1.68 -2.22
CA ALA A 4 -11.88 -1.46 -2.89
C ALA A 4 -10.72 -1.30 -1.89
N THR A 5 -10.93 -0.53 -0.83
CA THR A 5 -9.94 -0.37 0.24
C THR A 5 -9.71 -1.70 0.98
N ALA A 6 -10.78 -2.40 1.34
CA ALA A 6 -10.69 -3.69 2.01
C ALA A 6 -10.00 -4.75 1.14
N TYR A 7 -10.26 -4.74 -0.18
CA TYR A 7 -9.60 -5.63 -1.13
C TYR A 7 -8.09 -5.39 -1.18
N LEU A 8 -7.65 -4.13 -1.30
CA LEU A 8 -6.22 -3.81 -1.33
C LEU A 8 -5.52 -4.22 -0.04
N GLN A 9 -6.11 -3.92 1.12
CA GLN A 9 -5.56 -4.32 2.42
C GLN A 9 -5.45 -5.84 2.55
N TYR A 10 -6.46 -6.58 2.11
CA TYR A 10 -6.45 -8.03 2.13
C TYR A 10 -5.37 -8.61 1.21
N VAL A 11 -5.29 -8.16 -0.05
CA VAL A 11 -4.33 -8.68 -1.03
C VAL A 11 -2.90 -8.42 -0.57
N VAL A 12 -2.61 -7.20 -0.11
CA VAL A 12 -1.26 -6.84 0.38
C VAL A 12 -0.88 -7.70 1.57
N LYS A 13 -1.78 -7.85 2.56
CA LYS A 13 -1.55 -8.71 3.71
C LYS A 13 -1.30 -10.16 3.32
N HIS A 14 -2.12 -10.69 2.41
CA HIS A 14 -1.97 -12.07 1.92
C HIS A 14 -0.61 -12.30 1.25
N VAL A 15 -0.13 -11.35 0.44
CA VAL A 15 1.18 -11.45 -0.21
C VAL A 15 2.31 -11.39 0.82
N LEU A 16 2.25 -10.49 1.79
CA LEU A 16 3.27 -10.39 2.85
C LEU A 16 3.32 -11.66 3.73
N GLU A 17 2.18 -12.31 3.96
CA GLU A 17 2.10 -13.54 4.77
C GLU A 17 2.55 -14.79 4.01
N ASN A 18 2.17 -14.92 2.73
CA ASN A 18 2.34 -16.17 1.96
C ASN A 18 3.54 -16.17 1.00
N CYS A 19 4.10 -14.99 0.68
CA CYS A 19 5.19 -14.86 -0.31
C CYS A 19 6.46 -14.24 0.28
N LYS A 20 6.87 -14.66 1.49
CA LYS A 20 7.99 -14.04 2.22
C LYS A 20 9.33 -14.11 1.48
N GLU A 21 9.68 -15.25 0.91
CA GLU A 21 10.95 -15.42 0.18
C GLU A 21 11.05 -14.47 -1.03
N ASP A 22 9.99 -14.36 -1.82
CA ASP A 22 9.92 -13.44 -2.94
C ASP A 22 9.98 -11.97 -2.48
N MET A 23 9.28 -11.65 -1.39
CA MET A 23 9.27 -10.30 -0.81
C MET A 23 10.64 -9.90 -0.28
N ASP A 24 11.37 -10.81 0.36
CA ASP A 24 12.73 -10.58 0.82
C ASP A 24 13.69 -10.39 -0.36
N PHE A 25 13.51 -11.15 -1.45
CA PHE A 25 14.25 -10.92 -2.69
C PHE A 25 13.97 -9.52 -3.27
N PHE A 26 12.70 -9.11 -3.37
CA PHE A 26 12.34 -7.78 -3.87
C PHE A 26 12.89 -6.66 -3.00
N ASN A 27 12.86 -6.84 -1.68
CA ASN A 27 13.37 -5.88 -0.72
C ASN A 27 14.89 -5.70 -0.83
N ASN A 28 15.63 -6.74 -1.21
CA ASN A 28 17.09 -6.66 -1.33
C ASN A 28 17.55 -6.26 -2.73
N CYS A 29 16.85 -6.72 -3.77
CA CYS A 29 17.34 -6.67 -5.15
C CYS A 29 16.63 -5.64 -6.04
N ILE A 30 15.40 -5.23 -5.72
CA ILE A 30 14.61 -4.31 -6.55
C ILE A 30 14.45 -2.96 -5.84
N GLU A 31 13.76 -2.95 -4.70
CA GLU A 31 13.43 -1.73 -3.96
C GLU A 31 13.61 -1.99 -2.46
N LYS A 32 14.65 -1.37 -1.89
CA LYS A 32 14.90 -1.43 -0.44
C LYS A 32 13.80 -0.70 0.31
N GLY A 33 13.19 -1.39 1.27
CA GLY A 33 12.06 -0.87 2.06
C GLY A 33 10.69 -1.13 1.45
N ILE A 34 10.57 -1.97 0.41
CA ILE A 34 9.27 -2.29 -0.20
C ILE A 34 8.32 -2.95 0.79
N ILE A 35 8.84 -3.78 1.70
CA ILE A 35 8.04 -4.45 2.74
C ILE A 35 7.44 -3.38 3.67
N ASP A 36 8.24 -2.44 4.15
CA ASP A 36 7.78 -1.36 5.04
C ASP A 36 6.72 -0.49 4.36
N ARG A 37 6.94 -0.15 3.08
CA ARG A 37 5.98 0.61 2.28
C ARG A 37 4.66 -0.13 2.07
N LEU A 38 4.68 -1.44 1.91
CA LEU A 38 3.48 -2.25 1.77
C LEU A 38 2.76 -2.45 3.11
N SER A 39 3.48 -2.58 4.22
CA SER A 39 2.90 -2.61 5.56
C SER A 39 2.13 -1.33 5.90
N ASP A 40 2.52 -0.19 5.33
CA ASP A 40 1.83 1.08 5.49
C ASP A 40 0.38 1.11 4.93
N VAL A 41 0.02 0.15 4.07
CA VAL A 41 -1.34 0.01 3.51
C VAL A 41 -2.39 -0.32 4.59
N GLU A 42 -1.99 -0.80 5.77
CA GLU A 42 -2.91 -0.98 6.89
C GLU A 42 -3.50 0.34 7.42
N LYS A 43 -2.85 1.48 7.13
CA LYS A 43 -3.34 2.81 7.53
C LYS A 43 -4.68 3.14 6.86
N ARG A 44 -5.42 4.04 7.50
CA ARG A 44 -6.75 4.44 7.02
C ARG A 44 -6.62 5.31 5.77
N PHE A 45 -7.31 4.94 4.71
CA PHE A 45 -7.28 5.67 3.44
C PHE A 45 -8.09 6.96 3.58
N VAL A 46 -7.44 8.10 3.35
CA VAL A 46 -8.11 9.40 3.28
C VAL A 46 -8.75 9.56 1.91
N ARG A 47 -9.99 10.03 1.89
CA ARG A 47 -10.67 10.41 0.64
C ARG A 47 -10.66 11.92 0.54
N MET A 48 -10.21 12.41 -0.60
CA MET A 48 -10.11 13.83 -0.91
C MET A 48 -10.84 14.08 -2.22
N LYS A 49 -11.58 15.18 -2.34
CA LYS A 49 -12.13 15.57 -3.64
C LYS A 49 -10.99 16.09 -4.51
N TYR A 50 -11.14 15.92 -5.82
CA TYR A 50 -10.17 16.45 -6.76
C TYR A 50 -9.95 17.96 -6.58
N THR A 51 -11.02 18.72 -6.34
CA THR A 51 -10.95 20.16 -6.07
C THR A 51 -10.10 20.48 -4.85
N ASP A 52 -10.34 19.79 -3.72
CA ASP A 52 -9.56 19.97 -2.48
C ASP A 52 -8.06 19.67 -2.72
N ALA A 53 -7.75 18.67 -3.57
CA ALA A 53 -6.37 18.33 -3.91
C ALA A 53 -5.67 19.42 -4.75
N VAL A 54 -6.40 20.10 -5.64
CA VAL A 54 -5.87 21.20 -6.44
C VAL A 54 -5.60 22.43 -5.56
N GLU A 55 -6.47 22.72 -4.59
CA GLU A 55 -6.27 23.82 -3.65
C GLU A 55 -5.01 23.66 -2.79
N LEU A 56 -4.61 22.43 -2.44
CA LEU A 56 -3.38 22.14 -1.68
C LEU A 56 -2.08 22.33 -2.48
N LEU A 57 -2.16 22.37 -3.81
CA LEU A 57 -0.99 22.50 -4.69
C LEU A 57 -0.70 23.95 -5.10
N LEU A 58 -1.64 24.86 -4.88
CA LEU A 58 -1.52 26.30 -5.14
C LEU A 58 -0.87 27.03 -3.97
#